data_AF-A0A9P5RRK4-F1
#
_entry.id   AF-A0A9P5RRK4-F1
#
_cell.length_a   1.000
_cell.length_b   1.000
_cell.length_c   1.000
_cell.angle_alpha   90.00
_cell.angle_beta   90.00
_cell.angle_gamma   90.00
#
_symmetry.space_group_name_H-M   'P 1'
#
loop_
_entity.id
_entity.type
_entity.pdbx_description
1 polymer ?
#
loop_
_entity_poly.entity_id
_entity_poly.type
_entity_poly.pdbx_seq_one_letter_code
_entity_poly.pdbx_strand_id
1 'polypeptide(L)'
;MVRLTFLDISALTISSCLTLTAFAYESEYRIYPIKFLVERYTSVIDHQLATLPTADKAHAETPSHRAIASFSGRDGAIDKAIFHKNCHDKPPRRSFDELCESVKSIACFAPWDHRDGVFNMVHDAVVDVMRETYGRENAMVRRAMFASVKAACPGQCKDWEVPFQRLMLGWEQKEHCNVYGTRSPNCAKGRLAY
;
A
#
# COMPACT_ATOMS: atom_id res chain seq x y z
N MET A 1 -0.09 -12.56 -56.94
CA MET A 1 1.24 -12.26 -56.38
C MET A 1 1.11 -11.00 -55.53
N VAL A 2 1.73 -11.02 -54.36
CA VAL A 2 1.44 -10.28 -53.11
C VAL A 2 1.76 -8.78 -53.14
N ARG A 3 0.90 -7.94 -52.51
CA ARG A 3 1.27 -6.66 -51.85
C ARG A 3 0.30 -6.42 -50.69
N LEU A 4 0.53 -7.04 -49.52
CA LEU A 4 1.27 -6.53 -48.35
C LEU A 4 0.56 -5.34 -47.64
N THR A 5 -0.21 -5.74 -46.64
CA THR A 5 -0.82 -4.97 -45.56
C THR A 5 0.24 -4.28 -44.71
N PHE A 6 0.47 -2.99 -44.93
CA PHE A 6 1.44 -2.16 -44.20
C PHE A 6 0.83 -1.30 -43.08
N LEU A 7 -0.43 -1.56 -42.67
CA LEU A 7 -1.16 -0.69 -41.74
C LEU A 7 -1.41 -1.27 -40.34
N ASP A 8 -1.09 -2.54 -40.07
CA ASP A 8 -1.44 -3.18 -38.78
C ASP A 8 -0.31 -3.24 -37.74
N ILE A 9 0.97 -3.11 -38.14
CA ILE A 9 2.09 -3.29 -37.20
C ILE A 9 2.34 -2.03 -36.35
N SER A 10 1.98 -0.85 -36.86
CA SER A 10 2.16 0.44 -36.17
C SER A 10 1.20 0.63 -35.01
N ALA A 11 -0.04 0.12 -35.11
CA ALA A 11 -1.03 0.23 -34.04
C ALA A 11 -0.69 -0.67 -32.84
N LEU A 12 -0.19 -1.88 -33.09
CA LEU A 12 0.23 -2.82 -32.04
C LEU A 12 1.50 -2.37 -31.30
N THR A 13 2.44 -1.71 -31.98
CA THR A 13 3.68 -1.17 -31.36
C THR A 13 3.44 0.11 -30.58
N ILE A 14 2.54 0.99 -31.04
CA ILE A 14 2.16 2.20 -30.29
C ILE A 14 1.31 1.83 -29.06
N SER A 15 0.41 0.85 -29.17
CA SER A 15 -0.39 0.37 -28.02
C SER A 15 0.47 -0.34 -26.95
N SER A 16 1.55 -1.02 -27.34
CA SER A 16 2.48 -1.64 -26.40
C SER A 16 3.44 -0.61 -25.76
N CYS A 17 3.83 0.43 -26.49
CA CYS A 17 4.57 1.57 -25.90
C CYS A 17 3.72 2.42 -24.96
N LEU A 18 2.43 2.65 -25.27
CA LEU A 18 1.53 3.45 -24.42
C LEU A 18 1.12 2.71 -23.14
N THR A 19 1.04 1.38 -23.16
CA THR A 19 0.81 0.59 -21.94
C THR A 19 2.06 0.63 -21.05
N LEU A 20 3.27 0.46 -21.60
CA LEU A 20 4.51 0.61 -20.85
C LEU A 20 4.69 2.01 -20.24
N THR A 21 4.30 3.09 -20.94
CA THR A 21 4.37 4.46 -20.38
C THR A 21 3.24 4.77 -19.41
N ALA A 22 2.06 4.15 -19.55
CA ALA A 22 0.98 4.23 -18.56
C ALA A 22 1.31 3.48 -17.25
N PHE A 23 2.16 2.44 -17.31
CA PHE A 23 2.75 1.79 -16.13
C PHE A 23 3.99 2.53 -15.59
N ALA A 24 4.77 3.23 -16.42
CA ALA A 24 5.98 3.96 -16.00
C ALA A 24 5.73 5.37 -15.45
N TYR A 25 4.53 5.93 -15.66
CA TYR A 25 4.08 7.18 -15.02
C TYR A 25 3.14 6.91 -13.83
N GLU A 26 3.30 5.78 -13.14
CA GLU A 26 2.96 5.79 -11.72
C GLU A 26 3.86 6.83 -11.07
N SER A 27 3.32 7.81 -10.34
CA SER A 27 4.22 8.68 -9.59
C SER A 27 5.03 7.76 -8.70
N GLU A 28 6.35 7.73 -8.89
CA GLU A 28 7.29 6.86 -8.15
C GLU A 28 7.03 6.94 -6.63
N TYR A 29 6.44 8.06 -6.21
CA TYR A 29 6.05 8.40 -4.86
C TYR A 29 4.88 7.58 -4.31
N ARG A 30 3.90 7.13 -5.12
CA ARG A 30 2.79 6.26 -4.68
C ARG A 30 3.30 4.90 -4.20
N ILE A 31 4.41 4.43 -4.79
CA ILE A 31 4.97 3.11 -4.50
C ILE A 31 5.60 3.07 -3.11
N TYR A 32 6.16 4.17 -2.60
CA TYR A 32 6.90 4.13 -1.33
C TYR A 32 6.06 3.74 -0.11
N PRO A 33 4.87 4.33 0.14
CA PRO A 33 4.03 3.92 1.26
C PRO A 33 3.58 2.46 1.16
N ILE A 34 3.28 1.99 -0.06
CA ILE A 34 2.90 0.59 -0.31
C ILE A 34 4.07 -0.33 0.00
N LYS A 35 5.24 -0.08 -0.59
CA LYS A 35 6.45 -0.89 -0.42
C LYS A 35 6.84 -0.97 1.06
N PHE A 36 6.78 0.14 1.78
CA PHE A 36 7.04 0.17 3.22
C PHE A 36 6.14 -0.81 3.99
N LEU A 37 4.83 -0.77 3.77
CA LEU A 37 3.91 -1.66 4.47
C LEU A 37 4.03 -3.12 4.01
N VAL A 38 4.25 -3.36 2.72
CA VAL A 38 4.50 -4.72 2.18
C VAL A 38 5.72 -5.35 2.86
N GLU A 39 6.82 -4.63 2.98
CA GLU A 39 8.05 -5.11 3.66
C GLU A 39 7.78 -5.45 5.13
N ARG A 40 7.02 -4.60 5.85
CA ARG A 40 6.67 -4.84 7.25
C ARG A 40 5.78 -6.07 7.43
N TYR A 41 4.74 -6.21 6.62
CA TYR A 41 3.87 -7.39 6.68
C TYR A 41 4.58 -8.66 6.21
N THR A 42 5.50 -8.56 5.25
CA THR A 42 6.37 -9.69 4.84
C THR A 42 7.18 -10.17 6.02
N SER A 43 7.81 -9.27 6.77
CA SER A 43 8.57 -9.64 7.97
C SER A 43 7.69 -10.33 9.04
N VAL A 44 6.45 -9.87 9.24
CA VAL A 44 5.51 -10.53 10.16
C VAL A 44 5.14 -11.93 9.65
N ILE A 45 4.81 -12.07 8.37
CA ILE A 45 4.42 -13.34 7.74
C ILE A 45 5.58 -14.34 7.77
N ASP A 46 6.79 -13.91 7.43
CA ASP A 46 8.00 -14.75 7.46
C ASP A 46 8.30 -15.21 8.88
N HIS A 47 8.13 -14.33 9.87
CA HIS A 47 8.27 -14.70 11.27
C HIS A 47 7.25 -15.78 11.66
N GLN A 48 5.97 -15.62 11.32
CA GLN A 48 4.95 -16.63 11.62
C GLN A 48 5.22 -17.95 10.88
N LEU A 49 5.62 -17.88 9.61
CA LEU A 49 5.97 -19.04 8.79
C LEU A 49 7.14 -19.82 9.41
N ALA A 50 8.13 -19.13 9.99
CA ALA A 50 9.25 -19.76 10.68
C ALA A 50 8.88 -20.46 11.99
N THR A 51 7.72 -20.16 12.59
CA THR A 51 7.23 -20.86 13.79
C THR A 51 6.56 -22.20 13.48
N LEU A 52 6.26 -22.49 12.22
CA LEU A 52 5.64 -23.75 11.81
C LEU A 52 6.66 -24.91 11.81
N PRO A 53 6.21 -26.13 12.15
CA PRO A 53 6.99 -27.34 11.88
C PRO A 53 7.33 -27.46 10.39
N THR A 54 8.45 -28.11 10.06
CA THR A 54 9.00 -28.18 8.69
C THR A 54 7.97 -28.63 7.63
N ALA A 55 7.13 -29.62 7.95
CA ALA A 55 6.12 -30.13 7.01
C ALA A 55 5.02 -29.09 6.71
N ASP A 56 4.51 -28.42 7.75
CA ASP A 56 3.50 -27.36 7.61
C ASP A 56 4.07 -26.10 6.99
N LYS A 57 5.33 -25.76 7.32
CA LYS A 57 6.06 -24.64 6.73
C LYS A 57 6.17 -24.80 5.22
N ALA A 58 6.61 -25.96 4.73
CA ALA A 58 6.73 -26.22 3.30
C ALA A 58 5.38 -26.08 2.56
N HIS A 59 4.28 -26.47 3.22
CA HIS A 59 2.95 -26.31 2.65
C HIS A 59 2.49 -24.84 2.61
N ALA A 60 2.84 -24.07 3.64
CA ALA A 60 2.39 -22.69 3.80
C ALA A 60 3.26 -21.65 3.04
N GLU A 61 4.50 -21.98 2.69
CA GLU A 61 5.49 -21.06 2.10
C GLU A 61 5.08 -20.53 0.72
N THR A 62 4.68 -21.41 -0.21
CA THR A 62 4.25 -20.97 -1.55
C THR A 62 3.00 -20.09 -1.50
N PRO A 63 1.94 -20.45 -0.74
CA PRO A 63 0.82 -19.54 -0.48
C PRO A 63 1.24 -18.20 0.15
N SER A 64 2.25 -18.17 1.03
CA SER A 64 2.71 -16.93 1.68
C SER A 64 3.26 -15.95 0.65
N HIS A 65 4.11 -16.43 -0.26
CA HIS A 65 4.66 -15.59 -1.33
C HIS A 65 3.57 -15.04 -2.25
N ARG A 66 2.54 -15.84 -2.54
CA ARG A 66 1.39 -15.38 -3.34
C ARG A 66 0.56 -14.33 -2.61
N ALA A 67 0.33 -14.52 -1.31
CA ALA A 67 -0.35 -13.54 -0.46
C ALA A 67 0.43 -12.22 -0.38
N ILE A 68 1.75 -12.28 -0.19
CA ILE A 68 2.63 -11.09 -0.18
C ILE A 68 2.57 -10.36 -1.52
N ALA A 69 2.64 -11.09 -2.64
CA ALA A 69 2.58 -10.49 -3.97
C ALA A 69 1.26 -9.75 -4.22
N SER A 70 0.13 -10.23 -3.66
CA SER A 70 -1.18 -9.60 -3.83
C SER A 70 -1.37 -8.33 -2.99
N PHE A 71 -0.44 -7.98 -2.11
CA PHE A 71 -0.49 -6.73 -1.36
C PHE A 71 -0.15 -5.51 -2.21
N SER A 72 0.73 -5.68 -3.20
CA SER A 72 1.29 -4.59 -4.02
C SER A 72 0.62 -4.45 -5.40
N GLY A 73 0.88 -3.33 -6.08
CA GLY A 73 0.29 -2.99 -7.38
C GLY A 73 -1.07 -2.30 -7.27
N ARG A 74 -1.55 -1.69 -8.38
CA ARG A 74 -2.78 -0.88 -8.42
C ARG A 74 -4.05 -1.61 -7.98
N ASP A 75 -4.05 -2.94 -8.11
CA ASP A 75 -5.15 -3.79 -7.66
C ASP A 75 -4.87 -4.53 -6.35
N GLY A 76 -3.69 -4.30 -5.76
CA GLY A 76 -3.22 -4.94 -4.55
C GLY A 76 -4.00 -4.49 -3.32
N ALA A 77 -4.07 -5.37 -2.33
CA ALA A 77 -4.87 -5.15 -1.13
C ALA A 77 -4.46 -3.89 -0.36
N ILE A 78 -3.15 -3.63 -0.23
CA ILE A 78 -2.63 -2.45 0.49
C ILE A 78 -2.84 -1.18 -0.33
N ASP A 79 -2.57 -1.20 -1.64
CA ASP A 79 -2.82 -0.05 -2.51
C ASP A 79 -4.29 0.39 -2.48
N LYS A 80 -5.22 -0.57 -2.58
CA LYS A 80 -6.67 -0.32 -2.45
C LYS A 80 -7.05 0.25 -1.11
N ALA A 81 -6.50 -0.28 -0.02
CA ALA A 81 -6.76 0.22 1.32
C ALA A 81 -6.28 1.67 1.51
N ILE A 82 -5.15 2.05 0.91
CA ILE A 82 -4.59 3.40 1.04
C ILE A 82 -5.29 4.40 0.12
N PHE A 83 -5.53 4.05 -1.15
CA PHE A 83 -5.85 5.04 -2.19
C PHE A 83 -7.25 4.91 -2.81
N HIS A 84 -7.93 3.77 -2.66
CA HIS A 84 -9.23 3.53 -3.32
C HIS A 84 -10.46 3.74 -2.43
N LYS A 85 -10.29 4.01 -1.13
CA LYS A 85 -11.40 4.39 -0.24
C LYS A 85 -11.41 5.89 0.04
N ASN A 86 -12.59 6.49 -0.07
CA ASN A 86 -12.82 7.91 0.20
C ASN A 86 -12.58 8.20 1.69
N CYS A 87 -11.39 8.67 2.00
CA CYS A 87 -11.26 9.82 2.89
C CYS A 87 -12.41 10.79 2.61
N HIS A 88 -13.30 11.01 3.59
CA HIS A 88 -14.49 11.83 3.39
C HIS A 88 -14.18 13.13 2.62
N ASP A 89 -14.84 13.34 1.48
CA ASP A 89 -14.60 14.34 0.41
C ASP A 89 -14.71 15.83 0.79
N LYS A 90 -14.52 16.20 2.05
CA LYS A 90 -14.50 17.61 2.44
C LYS A 90 -13.20 17.95 3.13
N PRO A 91 -12.20 18.50 2.41
CA PRO A 91 -11.26 19.39 3.07
C PRO A 91 -12.11 20.43 3.82
N PRO A 92 -11.91 20.60 5.14
CA PRO A 92 -12.59 21.65 5.86
C PRO A 92 -12.04 22.97 5.31
N ARG A 93 -12.80 24.04 5.44
CA ARG A 93 -12.37 25.41 5.15
C ARG A 93 -11.29 25.87 6.15
N ARG A 94 -10.15 25.18 6.19
CA ARG A 94 -9.06 25.37 7.15
C ARG A 94 -7.92 26.17 6.55
N SER A 95 -7.14 26.80 7.42
CA SER A 95 -6.07 27.72 7.02
C SER A 95 -4.94 26.97 6.32
N PHE A 96 -4.15 27.68 5.51
CA PHE A 96 -3.06 27.08 4.74
C PHE A 96 -1.94 26.49 5.60
N ASP A 97 -1.77 26.94 6.84
CA ASP A 97 -0.83 26.35 7.80
C ASP A 97 -1.29 24.97 8.29
N GLU A 98 -2.61 24.78 8.40
CA GLU A 98 -3.23 23.45 8.57
C GLU A 98 -3.21 22.61 7.29
N LEU A 99 -2.56 23.03 6.19
CA LEU A 99 -2.30 22.14 5.05
C LEU A 99 -0.94 21.43 5.15
N CYS A 100 0.10 22.12 5.65
CA CYS A 100 1.41 21.50 5.91
C CYS A 100 1.39 20.47 7.03
N GLU A 101 0.49 20.70 7.98
CA GLU A 101 0.22 19.82 9.11
C GLU A 101 -1.23 19.36 9.05
N SER A 102 -1.82 19.24 7.85
CA SER A 102 -3.21 18.83 7.69
C SER A 102 -3.47 17.51 8.35
N VAL A 103 -3.93 17.64 9.58
CA VAL A 103 -4.59 16.63 10.38
C VAL A 103 -5.71 15.99 9.57
N LYS A 104 -6.13 16.46 8.39
CA LYS A 104 -7.16 15.78 7.58
C LYS A 104 -6.66 14.94 6.43
N SER A 105 -5.52 15.28 5.84
CA SER A 105 -4.80 14.30 5.03
C SER A 105 -4.15 13.25 5.94
N ILE A 106 -3.49 13.72 7.00
CA ILE A 106 -2.87 12.89 8.03
C ILE A 106 -3.92 12.15 8.89
N ALA A 107 -5.17 12.63 9.09
CA ALA A 107 -6.21 11.85 9.78
C ALA A 107 -6.80 10.72 8.95
N CYS A 108 -6.66 10.75 7.63
CA CYS A 108 -6.87 9.51 6.88
C CYS A 108 -5.78 8.49 7.21
N PHE A 109 -4.56 8.95 7.49
CA PHE A 109 -3.44 8.13 7.92
C PHE A 109 -3.31 8.06 9.46
N ALA A 110 -4.44 8.18 10.15
CA ALA A 110 -4.50 8.20 11.61
C ALA A 110 -3.98 6.90 12.24
N PRO A 111 -3.55 6.96 13.53
CA PRO A 111 -3.12 5.80 14.31
C PRO A 111 -4.12 4.65 14.29
N TRP A 112 -3.64 3.48 14.71
CA TRP A 112 -4.47 2.33 15.06
C TRP A 112 -5.69 2.72 15.91
N ASP A 113 -6.81 2.00 15.73
CA ASP A 113 -8.11 2.25 16.37
C ASP A 113 -8.79 3.59 16.05
N HIS A 114 -8.22 4.43 15.17
CA HIS A 114 -8.95 5.56 14.62
C HIS A 114 -10.06 5.07 13.66
N ARG A 115 -11.26 5.63 13.79
CA ARG A 115 -12.46 5.25 13.03
C ARG A 115 -12.21 5.17 11.51
N ASP A 116 -11.44 6.11 10.99
CA ASP A 116 -11.11 6.23 9.57
C ASP A 116 -9.60 6.01 9.31
N GLY A 117 -8.87 5.36 10.22
CA GLY A 117 -7.43 5.18 10.11
C GLY A 117 -7.04 4.17 9.02
N VAL A 118 -6.19 4.58 8.07
CA VAL A 118 -5.64 3.73 7.01
C VAL A 118 -4.88 2.53 7.56
N PHE A 119 -4.27 2.62 8.75
CA PHE A 119 -3.63 1.46 9.38
C PHE A 119 -4.60 0.31 9.65
N ASN A 120 -5.78 0.61 10.20
CA ASN A 120 -6.83 -0.39 10.41
C ASN A 120 -7.31 -0.94 9.06
N MET A 121 -7.52 -0.08 8.06
CA MET A 121 -7.98 -0.50 6.73
C MET A 121 -6.97 -1.42 6.03
N VAL A 122 -5.67 -1.08 6.10
CA VAL A 122 -4.58 -1.90 5.56
C VAL A 122 -4.52 -3.23 6.30
N HIS A 123 -4.60 -3.21 7.63
CA HIS A 123 -4.57 -4.43 8.42
C HIS A 123 -5.74 -5.35 8.11
N ASP A 124 -6.96 -4.81 8.04
CA ASP A 124 -8.14 -5.57 7.64
C ASP A 124 -7.96 -6.19 6.26
N ALA A 125 -7.45 -5.42 5.28
CA ALA A 125 -7.19 -5.92 3.93
C ALA A 125 -6.15 -7.06 3.91
N VAL A 126 -5.06 -6.92 4.69
CA VAL A 126 -4.06 -7.99 4.83
C VAL A 126 -4.68 -9.22 5.51
N VAL A 127 -5.41 -9.03 6.61
CA VAL A 127 -6.08 -10.11 7.35
C VAL A 127 -7.10 -10.84 6.48
N ASP A 128 -7.80 -10.13 5.60
CA ASP A 128 -8.73 -10.72 4.62
C ASP A 128 -7.99 -11.60 3.61
N VAL A 129 -6.88 -11.12 3.02
CA VAL A 129 -6.05 -11.95 2.13
C VAL A 129 -5.55 -13.20 2.85
N MET A 130 -5.09 -13.07 4.09
CA MET A 130 -4.61 -14.23 4.88
C MET A 130 -5.76 -15.19 5.22
N ARG A 131 -6.97 -14.68 5.48
CA ARG A 131 -8.17 -15.49 5.73
C ARG A 131 -8.57 -16.28 4.49
N GLU A 132 -8.56 -15.65 3.32
CA GLU A 132 -8.87 -16.31 2.05
C GLU A 132 -7.82 -17.37 1.71
N THR A 133 -6.55 -17.08 1.99
CA THR A 133 -5.43 -17.97 1.70
C THR A 133 -5.40 -19.18 2.65
N TYR A 134 -5.61 -18.99 3.95
CA TYR A 134 -5.38 -20.02 4.98
C TYR A 134 -6.62 -20.44 5.77
N GLY A 135 -7.80 -19.90 5.48
CA GLY A 135 -9.02 -20.13 6.28
C GLY A 135 -9.48 -21.59 6.32
N ARG A 136 -9.11 -22.38 5.30
CA ARG A 136 -9.46 -23.80 5.15
C ARG A 136 -8.29 -24.75 5.44
N GLU A 137 -7.13 -24.22 5.80
CA GLU A 137 -5.95 -25.01 6.13
C GLU A 137 -6.10 -25.74 7.45
N ASN A 138 -5.13 -26.63 7.72
CA ASN A 138 -5.07 -27.33 9.00
C ASN A 138 -4.97 -26.33 10.18
N ALA A 139 -5.35 -26.78 11.37
CA ALA A 139 -5.47 -25.91 12.54
C ALA A 139 -4.17 -25.18 12.91
N MET A 140 -3.02 -25.79 12.64
CA MET A 140 -1.71 -25.22 12.96
C MET A 140 -1.35 -24.09 11.98
N VAL A 141 -1.44 -24.36 10.68
CA VAL A 141 -1.20 -23.37 9.63
C VAL A 141 -2.18 -22.20 9.75
N ARG A 142 -3.48 -22.49 9.94
CA ARG A 142 -4.50 -21.45 10.14
C ARG A 142 -4.22 -20.59 11.38
N ARG A 143 -3.74 -21.20 12.47
CA ARG A 143 -3.37 -20.45 13.68
C ARG A 143 -2.18 -19.54 13.40
N ALA A 144 -1.10 -20.06 12.83
CA ALA A 144 0.12 -19.29 12.57
C ALA A 144 -0.10 -18.19 11.52
N MET A 145 -0.68 -18.53 10.38
CA MET A 145 -0.72 -17.64 9.21
C MET A 145 -1.90 -16.68 9.20
N PHE A 146 -3.03 -17.03 9.82
CA PHE A 146 -4.18 -16.13 9.91
C PHE A 146 -4.35 -15.54 11.30
N ALA A 147 -4.52 -16.38 12.34
CA ALA A 147 -4.83 -15.87 13.67
C ALA A 147 -3.68 -15.05 14.30
N SER A 148 -2.43 -15.51 14.17
CA SER A 148 -1.28 -14.77 14.71
C SER A 148 -0.97 -13.51 13.89
N VAL A 149 -1.12 -13.53 12.56
CA VAL A 149 -0.97 -12.31 11.74
C VAL A 149 -2.03 -11.27 12.10
N LYS A 150 -3.29 -11.70 12.30
CA LYS A 150 -4.37 -10.84 12.81
C LYS A 150 -4.07 -10.26 14.20
N ALA A 151 -3.40 -11.01 15.07
CA ALA A 151 -3.05 -10.54 16.41
C ALA A 151 -1.75 -9.72 16.48
N ALA A 152 -0.99 -9.62 15.37
CA ALA A 152 0.31 -8.96 15.36
C ALA A 152 0.20 -7.44 15.56
N CYS A 153 -0.80 -6.79 14.96
CA CYS A 153 -1.06 -5.37 15.10
C CYS A 153 -2.22 -5.10 16.08
N PRO A 154 -2.22 -3.97 16.82
CA PRO A 154 -1.24 -2.88 16.76
C PRO A 154 0.06 -3.15 17.53
N GLY A 155 0.13 -4.20 18.36
CA GLY A 155 1.24 -4.43 19.29
C GLY A 155 2.64 -4.40 18.68
N GLN A 156 2.89 -5.22 17.65
CA GLN A 156 4.16 -5.29 16.93
C GLN A 156 4.35 -4.20 15.87
N CYS A 157 3.31 -3.40 15.62
CA CYS A 157 3.21 -2.50 14.47
C CYS A 157 3.17 -1.02 14.88
N LYS A 158 3.40 -0.74 16.17
CA LYS A 158 3.27 0.61 16.76
C LYS A 158 4.32 1.58 16.22
N ASP A 159 5.50 1.10 15.82
CA ASP A 159 6.60 1.91 15.27
C ASP A 159 6.46 2.20 13.77
N TRP A 160 5.46 1.64 13.09
CA TRP A 160 5.26 1.83 11.65
C TRP A 160 4.54 3.15 11.34
N GLU A 161 3.84 3.70 12.32
CA GLU A 161 2.97 4.86 12.18
C GLU A 161 3.69 6.10 11.66
N VAL A 162 4.70 6.56 12.40
CA VAL A 162 5.42 7.80 12.09
C VAL A 162 6.14 7.72 10.73
N PRO A 163 6.89 6.65 10.41
CA PRO A 163 7.50 6.53 9.09
C PRO A 163 6.48 6.50 7.94
N PHE A 164 5.38 5.76 8.10
CA PHE A 164 4.34 5.68 7.07
C PHE A 164 3.66 7.03 6.84
N GLN A 165 3.29 7.75 7.91
CA GLN A 165 2.71 9.09 7.81
C GLN A 165 3.63 10.06 7.06
N ARG A 166 4.96 9.97 7.27
CA ARG A 166 5.94 10.77 6.53
C ARG A 166 5.97 10.41 5.04
N LEU A 167 5.91 9.12 4.70
CA LEU A 167 5.86 8.67 3.30
C LEU A 167 4.57 9.13 2.60
N MET A 168 3.43 9.02 3.28
CA MET A 168 2.14 9.49 2.78
C MET A 168 2.13 11.01 2.55
N LEU A 169 2.68 11.78 3.50
CA LEU A 169 2.83 13.23 3.35
C LEU A 169 3.74 13.59 2.16
N GLY A 170 4.85 12.86 1.98
CA GLY A 170 5.74 13.05 0.84
C GLY A 170 5.06 12.78 -0.51
N TRP A 171 4.26 11.70 -0.59
CA TRP A 171 3.45 11.40 -1.77
C TRP A 171 2.43 12.51 -2.05
N GLU A 172 1.66 12.93 -1.04
CA GLU A 172 0.60 13.92 -1.21
C GLU A 172 1.16 15.28 -1.65
N GLN A 173 2.27 15.72 -1.05
CA GLN A 173 2.95 16.96 -1.44
C GLN A 173 3.42 16.94 -2.90
N LYS A 174 3.79 15.76 -3.40
CA LYS A 174 4.23 15.60 -4.79
C LYS A 174 3.04 15.62 -5.75
N GLU A 175 1.99 14.85 -5.48
CA GLU A 175 0.80 14.77 -6.33
C GLU A 175 0.00 16.07 -6.35
N HIS A 176 -0.09 16.75 -5.20
CA HIS A 176 -0.88 17.96 -5.03
C HIS A 176 0.01 19.20 -4.96
N CYS A 177 1.08 19.25 -5.77
CA CYS A 177 2.08 20.32 -5.74
C CYS A 177 1.49 21.74 -5.89
N ASN A 178 0.37 21.91 -6.61
CA ASN A 178 -0.32 23.19 -6.76
C ASN A 178 -1.11 23.62 -5.50
N VAL A 179 -1.38 22.70 -4.59
CA VAL A 179 -2.01 22.97 -3.29
C VAL A 179 -0.94 23.27 -2.26
N TYR A 180 0.18 22.54 -2.27
CA TYR A 180 1.26 22.68 -1.29
C TYR A 180 2.28 23.77 -1.66
N GLY A 181 2.66 23.89 -2.94
CA GLY A 181 3.71 24.78 -3.43
C GLY A 181 3.32 26.24 -3.55
N THR A 182 2.05 26.54 -3.86
CA THR A 182 1.58 27.91 -4.10
C THR A 182 0.92 28.54 -2.87
N ARG A 183 0.53 27.72 -1.89
CA ARG A 183 -0.34 28.13 -0.77
C ARG A 183 0.22 27.80 0.61
N SER A 184 1.19 26.90 0.72
CA SER A 184 1.76 26.48 2.02
C SER A 184 3.29 26.32 1.94
N PRO A 185 4.05 27.44 1.82
CA PRO A 185 5.49 27.44 1.55
C PRO A 185 6.36 26.75 2.63
N ASN A 186 5.83 26.53 3.84
CA ASN A 186 6.50 25.79 4.90
C ASN A 186 6.54 24.27 4.64
N CYS A 187 5.67 23.73 3.80
CA CYS A 187 5.63 22.31 3.46
C CYS A 187 6.83 21.93 2.58
N ALA A 188 7.31 22.87 1.77
CA ALA A 188 8.48 22.69 0.92
C ALA A 188 9.80 22.65 1.71
N LYS A 189 9.82 23.12 2.97
CA LYS A 189 11.00 23.04 3.85
C LYS A 189 11.22 21.65 4.47
N GLY A 190 10.22 20.76 4.37
CA GLY A 190 10.35 19.33 4.68
C GLY A 190 10.94 18.51 3.53
N ARG A 191 11.34 19.14 2.41
CA ARG A 191 12.12 18.49 1.36
C ARG A 191 13.45 18.02 1.97
N LEU A 192 13.48 16.75 2.34
CA LEU A 192 14.70 15.95 2.53
C LEU A 192 15.61 16.49 3.65
N ALA A 193 15.24 16.23 4.90
CA ALA A 193 16.25 15.89 5.90
C ALA A 193 16.33 14.36 5.96
N TYR A 194 16.98 13.79 4.95
CA TYR A 194 17.67 12.50 5.03
C TYR A 194 19.16 12.80 5.03
#